data_AF-A0A7W0CTT3-F1
#
_entry.id   AF-A0A7W0CTT3-F1
#
_cell.length_a   1.000
_cell.length_b   1.000
_cell.length_c   1.000
_cell.angle_alpha   90.00
_cell.angle_beta   90.00
_cell.angle_gamma   90.00
#
_symmetry.space_group_name_H-M   'P 1'
#
loop_
_entity.id
_entity.type
_entity.pdbx_description
1 polymer ?
#
loop_
_entity_poly.entity_id
_entity_poly.type
_entity_poly.pdbx_seq_one_letter_code
_entity_poly.pdbx_strand_id
1 'polypeptide(L)'
;MNNAIEQYIAQLPAHQQEIVESLRTLAASAAPGASEVIHYGSPAWRITKGHIAIVRPSKAHVLLAFDRGADFTDDHGLLEGSGSRSRHVKLRNVGDLDEGALRDYFTQAVENVVR
;
A
#
# COMPACT_ATOMS: atom_id res chain seq x y z
N MET A 1 -7.14 22.83 0.97
CA MET A 1 -6.88 22.36 2.35
C MET A 1 -5.98 21.16 2.21
N ASN A 2 -4.72 21.24 2.65
CA ASN A 2 -3.86 20.06 2.57
C ASN A 2 -4.27 19.05 3.65
N ASN A 3 -4.67 17.85 3.25
CA ASN A 3 -5.05 16.77 4.17
C ASN A 3 -3.80 16.22 4.88
N ALA A 4 -3.95 15.59 6.05
CA ALA A 4 -2.86 15.02 6.85
C ALA A 4 -1.93 14.08 6.07
N ILE A 5 -2.46 13.39 5.04
CA ILE A 5 -1.65 12.54 4.14
C ILE A 5 -0.71 13.38 3.27
N GLU A 6 -1.16 14.52 2.74
CA GLU A 6 -0.30 15.39 1.93
C GLU A 6 0.79 16.03 2.79
N GLN A 7 0.46 16.37 4.04
CA GLN A 7 1.46 16.84 5.01
C GLN A 7 2.49 15.76 5.36
N TYR A 8 2.07 14.49 5.41
CA TYR A 8 2.97 13.37 5.61
C TYR A 8 3.90 13.19 4.41
N ILE A 9 3.36 13.19 3.19
CA ILE A 9 4.14 13.02 1.95
C ILE A 9 5.19 14.13 1.84
N ALA A 10 4.82 15.39 2.10
CA ALA A 10 5.74 16.52 2.03
C ALA A 10 6.99 16.40 2.95
N GLN A 11 6.95 15.54 3.97
CA GLN A 11 8.07 15.30 4.88
C GLN A 11 9.00 14.15 4.43
N LEU A 12 8.60 13.37 3.42
CA LEU A 12 9.41 12.28 2.89
C LEU A 12 10.50 12.78 1.94
N PRO A 13 11.59 12.02 1.74
CA PRO A 13 12.51 12.28 0.63
C PRO A 13 11.78 12.23 -0.73
N ALA A 14 12.21 13.04 -1.70
CA ALA A 14 11.54 13.17 -3.01
C ALA A 14 11.21 11.82 -3.68
N HIS A 15 12.18 10.89 -3.74
CA HIS A 15 11.95 9.56 -4.32
C HIS A 15 10.85 8.76 -3.61
N GLN A 16 10.64 8.95 -2.30
CA GLN A 16 9.57 8.29 -1.55
C GLN A 16 8.24 9.01 -1.71
N GLN A 17 8.25 10.33 -1.91
CA GLN A 17 7.04 11.08 -2.25
C GLN A 17 6.43 10.51 -3.53
N GLU A 18 7.24 10.37 -4.58
CA GLU A 18 6.81 9.85 -5.87
C GLU A 18 6.24 8.42 -5.77
N ILE A 19 6.89 7.55 -4.98
CA ILE A 19 6.37 6.19 -4.71
C ILE A 19 5.00 6.26 -4.04
N VAL A 20 4.87 7.02 -2.95
CA VAL A 20 3.62 7.08 -2.19
C VAL A 20 2.50 7.70 -3.02
N GLU A 21 2.76 8.74 -3.81
CA GLU A 21 1.77 9.32 -4.72
C GLU A 21 1.33 8.35 -5.81
N SER A 22 2.25 7.57 -6.36
CA SER A 22 1.94 6.52 -7.33
C SER A 22 1.05 5.43 -6.71
N LEU A 23 1.35 5.02 -5.48
CA LEU A 23 0.52 4.06 -4.72
C LEU A 23 -0.89 4.59 -4.47
N ARG A 24 -1.03 5.89 -4.14
CA ARG A 24 -2.34 6.53 -3.95
C ARG A 24 -3.17 6.50 -5.23
N THR A 25 -2.56 6.82 -6.36
CA THR A 25 -3.20 6.75 -7.68
C THR A 25 -3.67 5.33 -8.01
N LEU A 26 -2.80 4.33 -7.80
CA LEU A 26 -3.13 2.93 -8.03
C LEU A 26 -4.28 2.47 -7.12
N ALA A 27 -4.18 2.73 -5.81
CA ALA A 27 -5.19 2.35 -4.83
C ALA A 27 -6.56 2.97 -5.14
N ALA A 28 -6.61 4.24 -5.55
CA ALA A 28 -7.86 4.90 -5.94
C ALA A 28 -8.55 4.18 -7.11
N SER A 29 -7.78 3.62 -8.04
CA SER A 29 -8.33 2.89 -9.19
C SER A 29 -8.65 1.42 -8.90
N ALA A 30 -7.85 0.75 -8.06
CA ALA A 30 -7.95 -0.69 -7.78
C ALA A 30 -8.87 -1.00 -6.59
N ALA A 31 -9.06 -0.04 -5.68
CA ALA A 31 -9.88 -0.14 -4.49
C ALA A 31 -10.73 1.14 -4.31
N PRO A 32 -11.65 1.47 -5.24
CA PRO A 32 -12.39 2.74 -5.22
C PRO A 32 -13.30 2.94 -3.99
N GLY A 33 -13.60 1.87 -3.24
CA GLY A 33 -14.32 1.93 -1.97
C GLY A 33 -13.43 2.14 -0.73
N ALA A 34 -12.11 2.19 -0.90
CA ALA A 34 -11.19 2.40 0.20
C ALA A 34 -11.01 3.89 0.51
N SER A 35 -11.00 4.23 1.79
CA SER A 35 -10.63 5.56 2.27
C SER A 35 -9.16 5.61 2.64
N GLU A 36 -8.48 6.68 2.24
CA GLU A 36 -7.13 6.97 2.72
C GLU A 36 -7.19 7.56 4.14
N VAL A 37 -6.38 7.03 5.05
CA VAL A 37 -6.30 7.48 6.45
C VAL A 37 -4.86 7.53 6.92
N ILE A 38 -4.60 8.25 8.01
CA ILE A 38 -3.37 8.07 8.79
C ILE A 38 -3.64 7.01 9.85
N HIS A 39 -2.91 5.90 9.79
CA HIS A 39 -2.96 4.83 10.77
C HIS A 39 -1.55 4.56 11.31
N TYR A 40 -1.38 4.54 12.64
CA TYR A 40 -0.07 4.48 13.29
C TYR A 40 0.95 5.49 12.73
N GLY A 41 0.49 6.70 12.43
CA GLY A 41 1.34 7.78 11.91
C GLY A 41 1.79 7.60 10.45
N SER A 42 1.22 6.65 9.70
CA SER A 42 1.53 6.47 8.27
C SER A 42 0.27 6.38 7.41
N PRO A 43 0.34 6.73 6.11
CA PRO A 43 -0.75 6.54 5.16
C PRO A 43 -1.17 5.08 5.09
N ALA A 44 -2.47 4.84 5.14
CA ALA A 44 -3.08 3.54 5.04
C ALA A 44 -4.39 3.63 4.26
N TRP A 45 -4.83 2.49 3.74
CA TRP A 45 -6.12 2.34 3.10
C TRP A 45 -6.99 1.43 3.96
N ARG A 46 -8.25 1.84 4.15
CA ARG A 46 -9.26 1.05 4.85
C ARG A 46 -10.57 1.02 4.09
N ILE A 47 -11.24 -0.11 4.19
CA ILE A 47 -12.65 -0.26 3.81
C ILE A 47 -13.50 -0.35 5.08
N THR A 48 -14.83 -0.45 4.94
CA THR A 48 -15.76 -0.56 6.07
C THR A 48 -15.37 -1.65 7.07
N LYS A 49 -14.87 -2.78 6.57
CA LYS A 49 -14.52 -3.96 7.37
C LYS A 49 -13.13 -3.92 8.03
N GLY A 50 -12.26 -2.97 7.65
CA GLY A 50 -10.92 -2.88 8.24
C GLY A 50 -9.86 -2.24 7.35
N HIS A 51 -8.61 -2.25 7.82
CA HIS A 51 -7.45 -1.79 7.05
C HIS A 51 -7.06 -2.87 6.04
N ILE A 52 -6.74 -2.45 4.81
CA ILE A 52 -6.34 -3.34 3.73
C ILE A 52 -4.85 -3.23 3.42
N ALA A 53 -4.29 -2.01 3.53
CA ALA A 53 -2.88 -1.75 3.28
C ALA A 53 -2.36 -0.57 4.10
N ILE A 54 -1.04 -0.55 4.37
CA ILE A 54 -0.34 0.55 5.03
C ILE A 54 1.03 0.77 4.39
N VAL A 55 1.38 2.04 4.18
CA VAL A 55 2.71 2.48 3.76
C VAL A 55 3.63 2.52 4.98
N ARG A 56 4.85 2.00 4.85
CA ARG A 56 5.90 2.14 5.85
C ARG A 56 7.20 2.57 5.18
N PRO A 57 7.57 3.86 5.22
CA PRO A 57 8.87 4.29 4.72
C PRO A 57 9.98 3.79 5.63
N SER A 58 11.13 3.52 5.02
CA SER A 58 12.39 3.24 5.67
C SER A 58 13.48 4.14 5.09
N LYS A 59 14.73 4.00 5.55
CA LYS A 59 15.85 4.81 5.06
C LYS A 59 16.09 4.69 3.55
N ALA A 60 15.76 3.55 2.94
CA ALA A 60 16.15 3.24 1.56
C ALA A 60 15.00 2.71 0.67
N HIS A 61 13.80 2.53 1.22
CA HIS A 61 12.66 1.99 0.49
C HIS A 61 11.36 2.34 1.21
N VAL A 62 10.25 2.17 0.50
CA VAL A 62 8.90 2.17 1.02
C VAL A 62 8.39 0.73 1.01
N LEU A 63 7.85 0.27 2.13
CA LEU A 63 7.08 -0.97 2.18
C LEU A 63 5.61 -0.65 1.99
N LEU A 64 4.96 -1.34 1.06
CA LEU A 64 3.50 -1.43 1.00
C LEU A 64 3.09 -2.75 1.63
N ALA A 65 2.57 -2.70 2.86
CA ALA A 65 2.15 -3.90 3.58
C ALA A 65 0.65 -4.10 3.49
N PHE A 66 0.21 -5.30 3.10
CA PHE A 66 -1.19 -5.72 3.06
C PHE A 66 -1.53 -6.53 4.31
N ASP A 67 -2.61 -6.16 5.02
CA ASP A 67 -2.96 -6.77 6.32
C ASP A 67 -3.20 -8.27 6.21
N ARG A 68 -3.94 -8.70 5.17
CA ARG A 68 -4.25 -10.10 4.84
C ARG A 68 -3.41 -10.64 3.67
N GLY A 69 -2.24 -10.04 3.42
CA GLY A 69 -1.41 -10.40 2.27
C GLY A 69 -0.95 -11.86 2.25
N ALA A 70 -0.97 -12.58 3.37
CA ALA A 70 -0.65 -14.01 3.41
C ALA A 70 -1.70 -14.89 2.72
N ASP A 71 -2.92 -14.37 2.51
CA ASP A 71 -4.02 -15.06 1.82
C ASP A 71 -4.03 -14.80 0.31
N PHE A 72 -3.09 -13.98 -0.20
CA PHE A 72 -3.07 -13.60 -1.62
C PHE A 72 -2.49 -14.71 -2.47
N THR A 73 -2.99 -14.82 -3.70
CA THR A 73 -2.29 -15.53 -4.77
C THR A 73 -1.18 -14.62 -5.27
N ASP A 74 0.06 -15.12 -5.32
CA ASP A 74 1.24 -14.33 -5.69
C ASP A 74 1.82 -14.78 -7.04
N ASP A 75 1.04 -14.63 -8.11
CA ASP A 75 1.49 -15.00 -9.47
C ASP A 75 2.62 -14.09 -9.99
N HIS A 76 2.81 -12.92 -9.37
CA HIS A 76 3.85 -11.96 -9.72
C HIS A 76 5.16 -12.17 -8.94
N GLY A 77 5.12 -12.91 -7.82
CA GLY A 77 6.28 -13.21 -6.99
C GLY A 77 6.89 -12.01 -6.26
N LEU A 78 6.11 -10.94 -6.04
CA LEU A 78 6.59 -9.69 -5.42
C LEU A 78 6.31 -9.63 -3.91
N LEU A 79 5.51 -10.54 -3.36
CA LEU A 79 5.13 -10.49 -1.96
C LEU A 79 6.25 -11.05 -1.07
N GLU A 80 6.79 -10.19 -0.23
CA GLU A 80 7.77 -10.53 0.79
C GLU A 80 7.14 -10.66 2.19
N GLY A 81 7.85 -11.37 3.07
CA GLY A 81 7.52 -11.53 4.48
C GLY A 81 7.08 -12.94 4.86
N SER A 82 7.38 -13.34 6.10
CA SER A 82 7.10 -14.67 6.66
C SER A 82 5.99 -14.67 7.72
N GLY A 83 5.32 -13.53 7.93
CA GLY A 83 4.24 -13.41 8.91
C GLY A 83 3.04 -14.30 8.57
N SER A 84 2.28 -14.72 9.57
CA SER A 84 1.10 -15.59 9.35
C SER A 84 -0.11 -14.86 8.75
N ARG A 85 -0.09 -13.53 8.69
CA ARG A 85 -1.24 -12.70 8.28
C ARG A 85 -0.90 -11.76 7.12
N SER A 86 0.22 -11.05 7.22
CA SER A 86 0.57 -9.99 6.28
C SER A 86 1.70 -10.37 5.31
N ARG A 87 1.67 -9.73 4.14
CA ARG A 87 2.77 -9.68 3.18
C ARG A 87 3.01 -8.23 2.78
N HIS A 88 4.16 -7.95 2.17
CA HIS A 88 4.48 -6.62 1.71
C HIS A 88 5.28 -6.62 0.41
N VAL A 89 5.20 -5.52 -0.32
CA VAL A 89 6.08 -5.24 -1.46
C VAL A 89 7.10 -4.19 -1.03
N LYS A 90 8.36 -4.33 -1.46
CA LYS A 90 9.43 -3.37 -1.20
C LYS A 90 9.73 -2.54 -2.45
N LEU A 91 9.54 -1.23 -2.36
CA LEU A 91 9.69 -0.28 -3.47
C LEU A 91 10.83 0.69 -3.16
N ARG A 92 11.87 0.76 -4.00
CA ARG A 92 13.00 1.69 -3.82
C ARG A 92 12.87 2.95 -4.66
N ASN A 93 12.17 2.84 -5.79
CA ASN A 93 11.93 3.94 -6.73
C ASN A 93 10.65 3.66 -7.52
N VAL A 94 10.19 4.64 -8.30
CA VAL A 94 8.96 4.51 -9.09
C VAL A 94 9.05 3.41 -10.16
N GLY A 95 10.23 3.17 -10.72
CA GLY A 95 10.46 2.10 -11.69
C GLY A 95 10.36 0.68 -11.11
N ASP A 96 10.35 0.53 -9.78
CA ASP A 96 10.07 -0.76 -9.14
C ASP A 96 8.56 -1.06 -9.06
N LEU A 97 7.68 -0.09 -9.36
CA LEU A 97 6.24 -0.33 -9.35
C LEU A 97 5.83 -1.14 -10.58
N ASP A 98 5.58 -2.43 -10.37
CA ASP A 98 4.76 -3.21 -11.29
C ASP A 98 3.28 -2.85 -11.06
N GLU A 99 2.76 -1.93 -11.87
CA GLU A 99 1.38 -1.46 -11.75
C GLU A 99 0.35 -2.58 -11.88
N GLY A 100 0.65 -3.61 -12.69
CA GLY A 100 -0.23 -4.76 -12.89
C GLY A 100 -0.34 -5.58 -11.61
N ALA A 101 0.82 -5.94 -11.03
CA ALA A 101 0.89 -6.70 -9.78
C ALA A 101 0.29 -5.92 -8.60
N LEU A 102 0.63 -4.63 -8.47
CA LEU A 102 0.11 -3.82 -7.37
C LEU A 102 -1.40 -3.62 -7.47
N ARG A 103 -1.95 -3.44 -8.68
CA ARG A 103 -3.41 -3.39 -8.90
C ARG A 103 -4.07 -4.69 -8.46
N ASP A 104 -3.52 -5.83 -8.89
CA ASP A 104 -4.03 -7.15 -8.52
C ASP A 104 -4.04 -7.33 -6.98
N TYR A 105 -2.94 -7.04 -6.30
CA TYR A 105 -2.87 -7.13 -4.84
C TYR A 105 -3.84 -6.19 -4.12
N PHE A 106 -4.06 -4.97 -4.61
CA PHE A 106 -5.08 -4.08 -4.03
C PHE A 106 -6.49 -4.65 -4.20
N THR A 107 -6.80 -5.24 -5.36
CA THR A 107 -8.08 -5.93 -5.59
C THR A 107 -8.24 -7.12 -4.63
N GLN A 108 -7.23 -7.98 -4.52
CA GLN A 108 -7.23 -9.10 -3.57
C GLN A 108 -7.36 -8.62 -2.11
N ALA A 109 -6.77 -7.46 -1.75
CA ALA A 109 -6.87 -6.90 -0.41
C ALA A 109 -8.31 -6.49 -0.05
N VAL A 110 -9.07 -5.97 -1.02
CA VAL A 110 -10.49 -5.64 -0.83
C VAL A 110 -11.31 -6.92 -0.63
N GLU A 111 -11.04 -7.97 -1.41
CA GLU A 111 -11.79 -9.23 -1.35
C GLU A 111 -11.51 -10.04 -0.07
N ASN A 112 -10.27 -10.09 0.39
CA ASN A 112 -9.87 -10.93 1.53
C ASN A 112 -10.16 -10.30 2.90
N VAL A 113 -10.45 -9.00 2.98
CA VAL A 113 -10.98 -8.37 4.20
C VAL A 113 -12.49 -8.60 4.37
N VAL A 114 -13.16 -9.13 3.35
CA VAL A 114 -14.61 -9.46 3.39
C VAL A 114 -14.90 -10.82 4.03
N ARG A 115 -13.90 -11.69 4.16
CA ARG A 115 -14.06 -13.06 4.70
C ARG A 115 -14.13 -13.13 6.21
#